data_AF-A0A5E4CAU4-F1
#
_entry.id   AF-A0A5E4CAU4-F1
#
_cell.length_a   1.000
_cell.length_b   1.000
_cell.length_c   1.000
_cell.angle_alpha   90.00
_cell.angle_beta   90.00
_cell.angle_gamma   90.00
#
_symmetry.space_group_name_H-M   'P 1'
#
loop_
_entity.id
_entity.type
_entity.pdbx_description
1 polymer ?
#
loop_
_entity_poly.entity_id
_entity_poly.type
_entity_poly.pdbx_seq_one_letter_code
_entity_poly.pdbx_strand_id
1 'polypeptide(L)' 'MAPVLSKDAPDIESILALNPRIQNHATLRSTSAKKLDKKHWKRNPDKNCFNCEKLENNFDDIKHTTLGERGALREAM' A
#
# COMPACT_ATOMS: atom_id res chain seq x y z
N MET A 1 21.37 -27.76 -24.82
CA MET A 1 20.41 -26.78 -25.36
C MET A 1 20.72 -25.43 -24.74
N ALA A 2 20.81 -24.37 -25.54
CA ALA A 2 21.06 -23.02 -25.04
C ALA A 2 19.81 -22.48 -24.31
N PRO A 3 19.97 -21.59 -23.30
CA PRO A 3 18.85 -20.93 -22.64
C PRO A 3 18.08 -20.03 -23.60
N VAL A 4 16.78 -19.83 -23.31
CA VAL A 4 15.91 -18.96 -24.13
C VAL A 4 16.15 -17.51 -23.72
N LEU A 5 16.83 -16.74 -24.57
CA LEU A 5 17.22 -15.35 -24.28
C LEU A 5 16.04 -14.37 -24.19
N SER A 6 14.89 -14.74 -24.74
CA SER A 6 13.67 -13.91 -24.76
C SER A 6 12.68 -14.26 -23.63
N LYS A 7 13.12 -15.02 -22.63
CA LYS A 7 12.32 -15.36 -21.45
C LYS A 7 13.02 -14.90 -20.19
N ASP A 8 12.23 -14.42 -19.26
CA ASP A 8 12.71 -14.07 -17.94
C ASP A 8 13.21 -15.34 -17.22
N ALA A 9 14.35 -15.21 -16.54
CA ALA A 9 14.85 -16.25 -15.67
C ALA A 9 14.01 -16.33 -14.37
N PRO A 10 14.04 -17.44 -13.62
CA PRO A 10 13.16 -17.65 -12.46
C PRO A 10 13.25 -16.56 -11.37
N ASP A 11 14.42 -15.95 -11.20
CA ASP A 11 14.65 -14.81 -10.32
C ASP A 11 13.96 -13.54 -10.82
N ILE A 12 13.98 -13.29 -12.14
CA ILE A 12 13.29 -12.18 -12.79
C ILE A 12 11.76 -12.39 -12.76
N GLU A 13 11.28 -13.61 -12.93
CA GLU A 13 9.84 -13.91 -12.77
C GLU A 13 9.38 -13.66 -11.33
N SER A 14 10.23 -13.95 -10.34
CA SER A 14 9.94 -13.70 -8.92
C SER A 14 9.82 -12.21 -8.60
N ILE A 15 10.75 -11.37 -9.08
CA ILE A 15 10.66 -9.91 -8.86
C ILE A 15 9.45 -9.29 -9.58
N LEU A 16 9.05 -9.85 -10.73
CA LEU A 16 7.87 -9.42 -11.50
C LEU A 16 6.53 -9.97 -10.98
N ALA A 17 6.50 -10.60 -9.81
CA ALA A 17 5.30 -11.22 -9.24
C ALA A 17 4.13 -10.22 -9.10
N LEU A 18 4.40 -8.98 -8.68
CA LEU A 18 3.39 -7.93 -8.46
C LEU A 18 3.31 -6.90 -9.61
N ASN A 19 4.02 -7.12 -10.72
CA ASN A 19 3.93 -6.25 -11.88
C ASN A 19 2.49 -6.28 -12.46
N PRO A 20 1.86 -5.14 -12.80
CA PRO A 20 0.49 -5.12 -13.29
C PRO A 20 0.29 -5.99 -14.54
N ARG A 21 -0.70 -6.87 -14.50
CA ARG A 21 -1.13 -7.72 -15.63
C ARG A 21 -2.65 -7.69 -15.75
N ILE A 22 -3.14 -7.60 -16.99
CA ILE A 22 -4.58 -7.62 -17.29
C ILE A 22 -5.17 -8.95 -16.82
N GLN A 23 -6.23 -8.89 -16.01
CA GLN A 23 -6.99 -10.08 -15.62
C GLN A 23 -8.03 -10.36 -16.71
N ASN A 24 -7.97 -11.54 -17.31
CA ASN A 24 -8.92 -11.90 -18.37
C ASN A 24 -10.32 -12.21 -17.82
N HIS A 25 -10.46 -12.43 -16.51
CA HIS A 25 -11.67 -12.91 -15.84
C HIS A 25 -11.88 -12.15 -14.53
N ALA A 26 -13.07 -12.28 -13.93
CA ALA A 26 -13.38 -11.69 -12.63
C ALA A 26 -12.59 -12.36 -11.49
N THR A 27 -12.21 -11.58 -10.47
CA THR A 27 -11.51 -12.07 -9.28
C THR A 27 -12.48 -12.63 -8.24
N LEU A 28 -12.21 -13.81 -7.70
CA LEU A 28 -13.02 -14.42 -6.63
C LEU A 28 -12.34 -14.26 -5.26
N ARG A 29 -13.00 -13.55 -4.33
CA ARG A 29 -12.58 -13.43 -2.92
C ARG A 29 -13.81 -13.37 -2.02
N SER A 30 -13.83 -14.16 -0.95
CA SER A 30 -14.94 -14.12 0.01
C SER A 30 -14.94 -12.84 0.84
N THR A 31 -16.12 -12.45 1.33
CA THR A 31 -16.28 -11.31 2.25
C THR A 31 -15.46 -11.50 3.53
N SER A 32 -15.36 -12.72 4.04
CA SER A 32 -14.54 -13.02 5.23
C SER A 32 -13.06 -12.76 4.96
N ALA A 33 -12.51 -13.25 3.84
CA ALA A 33 -11.12 -13.04 3.46
C ALA A 33 -10.81 -11.55 3.25
N LYS A 34 -11.69 -10.81 2.57
CA LYS A 34 -11.53 -9.36 2.37
C LYS A 34 -11.55 -8.57 3.68
N LYS A 35 -12.38 -8.96 4.65
CA LYS A 35 -12.41 -8.32 5.98
C LYS A 35 -11.11 -8.51 6.76
N LEU A 36 -10.46 -9.68 6.62
CA LEU A 36 -9.16 -9.96 7.22
C LEU A 36 -8.05 -9.15 6.55
N ASP A 37 -7.96 -9.21 5.22
CA ASP A 37 -6.93 -8.54 4.42
C ASP A 37 -6.97 -7.00 4.56
N LYS A 38 -8.18 -6.41 4.69
CA LYS A 38 -8.34 -4.96 4.87
C LYS A 38 -7.53 -4.39 6.04
N LYS A 39 -7.33 -5.17 7.12
CA LYS A 39 -6.56 -4.72 8.28
C LYS A 39 -5.08 -4.52 7.96
N HIS A 40 -4.53 -5.32 7.05
CA HIS A 40 -3.12 -5.25 6.66
C HIS A 40 -2.78 -3.96 5.89
N TRP A 41 -3.74 -3.42 5.13
CA TRP A 41 -3.54 -2.25 4.25
C TRP A 41 -4.11 -0.93 4.81
N LYS A 42 -4.51 -0.89 6.08
CA LYS A 42 -5.18 0.27 6.70
C LYS A 42 -4.20 1.43 6.87
N ARG A 43 -4.53 2.60 6.30
CA ARG A 43 -3.68 3.83 6.34
C ARG A 43 -4.17 4.89 7.31
N ASN A 44 -5.48 5.06 7.43
CA ASN A 44 -6.12 6.07 8.26
C ASN A 44 -6.62 5.46 9.59
N PRO A 45 -6.97 6.28 10.59
CA PRO A 45 -7.51 5.78 11.86
C PRO A 45 -8.63 4.76 11.67
N ASP A 46 -8.62 3.70 12.48
CA ASP A 46 -9.72 2.73 12.49
C ASP A 46 -10.89 3.30 13.27
N LYS A 47 -12.06 3.40 12.62
CA LYS A 47 -13.32 3.85 13.23
C LYS A 47 -13.79 2.94 14.37
N ASN A 48 -13.29 1.71 14.44
CA ASN A 48 -13.61 0.75 15.49
C ASN A 48 -12.55 0.73 16.61
N CYS A 49 -11.49 1.53 16.51
CA CYS A 49 -10.50 1.66 17.57
C CYS A 49 -10.97 2.75 18.55
N PHE A 50 -11.19 2.38 19.81
CA PHE A 50 -11.62 3.30 20.87
C PHE A 50 -10.49 3.68 21.82
N ASN A 51 -9.31 3.11 21.62
CA ASN A 51 -8.14 3.39 22.44
C ASN A 51 -7.31 4.48 21.77
N CYS A 52 -6.94 5.51 22.54
CA CYS A 52 -5.95 6.48 22.09
C CYS A 52 -4.55 5.86 22.19
N GLU A 53 -3.69 6.15 21.22
CA GLU A 53 -2.26 5.85 21.35
C GLU A 53 -1.67 6.64 22.53
N LYS A 54 -0.60 6.13 23.14
CA LYS A 54 0.06 6.82 24.26
C LYS A 54 0.80 8.05 23.72
N LEU A 55 0.39 9.23 24.17
CA LEU A 55 0.97 10.52 23.75
C LEU A 55 1.75 11.22 24.88
N GLU A 56 2.02 10.54 26.00
CA GLU A 56 2.78 11.12 27.10
C GLU A 56 4.18 11.54 26.63
N ASN A 57 4.53 12.82 26.87
CA ASN A 57 5.80 13.42 26.45
C ASN A 57 6.06 13.40 24.93
N ASN A 58 5.00 13.34 24.09
CA ASN A 58 5.12 13.54 22.65
C ASN A 58 4.76 14.99 22.29
N PHE A 59 5.71 15.69 21.65
CA PHE A 59 5.58 17.08 21.20
C PHE A 59 5.80 17.22 19.68
N ASP A 60 5.53 16.14 18.93
CA ASP A 60 5.65 16.12 17.48
C ASP A 60 4.65 17.08 16.82
N ASP A 61 4.98 17.55 15.60
CA ASP A 61 4.05 18.37 14.84
C ASP A 61 2.84 17.56 14.33
N ILE A 62 1.66 17.80 14.91
CA ILE A 62 0.40 17.14 14.54
C ILE A 62 -0.49 17.97 13.62
N LYS A 63 -0.05 19.15 13.17
CA LYS A 63 -0.87 20.02 12.33
C LYS A 63 -1.17 19.33 11.00
N HIS A 64 -2.45 19.14 10.68
CA HIS A 64 -2.89 18.60 9.39
C HIS A 64 -2.56 19.51 8.20
N THR A 65 -2.14 20.74 8.47
CA THR A 65 -1.84 21.78 7.47
C THR A 65 -0.35 21.93 7.17
N THR A 66 0.52 21.19 7.84
CA THR A 66 1.96 21.22 7.54
C THR A 66 2.21 20.63 6.15
N LEU A 67 2.80 21.42 5.25
CA LEU A 67 3.17 21.01 3.90
C LEU A 67 4.70 21.10 3.74
N GLY A 68 5.31 20.04 3.21
CA GLY A 68 6.67 20.09 2.68
C GLY A 68 6.69 20.62 1.24
N GLU A 69 7.88 20.84 0.68
CA GLU A 69 8.07 21.45 -0.65
C GLU A 69 7.17 20.85 -1.75
N ARG A 70 7.20 19.53 -1.95
CA ARG A 70 6.35 18.84 -2.94
C ARG A 70 4.86 19.11 -2.74
N GLY A 71 4.40 19.12 -1.48
CA GLY A 71 2.99 19.36 -1.15
C GLY A 71 2.62 20.82 -1.39
N ALA A 72 3.47 21.75 -0.95
CA ALA A 72 3.25 23.18 -1.09
C ALA A 72 3.18 23.61 -2.56
N LEU A 73 4.11 23.14 -3.41
CA LEU A 73 4.08 23.43 -4.84
C LEU A 73 2.80 22.92 -5.51
N ARG A 74 2.34 21.72 -5.13
CA ARG A 74 1.11 21.14 -5.70
C ARG A 74 -0.16 21.87 -5.25
N GLU A 75 -0.23 22.35 -4.02
CA GLU A 75 -1.41 23.09 -3.52
C GLU A 75 -1.44 24.55 -4.02
N ALA A 76 -0.29 25.11 -4.37
CA ALA A 76 -0.18 26.50 -4.84
C ALA A 76 -0.47 26.71 -6.34
N MET A 77 -0.37 25.65 -7.16
CA MET A 77 -0.53 25.68 -8.62
C MET A 77 -1.85 25.07 -9.07
#